data_AF-A0A971W0W6-F1
#
_entry.id   AF-A0A971W0W6-F1
#
_cell.length_a   1.000
_cell.length_b   1.000
_cell.length_c   1.000
_cell.angle_alpha   90.00
_cell.angle_beta   90.00
_cell.angle_gamma   90.00
#
_symmetry.space_group_name_H-M   'P 1'
#
loop_
_entity.id
_entity.type
_entity.pdbx_description
1 polymer ?
#
loop_
_entity_poly.entity_id
_entity_poly.type
_entity_poly.pdbx_seq_one_letter_code
_entity_poly.pdbx_strand_id
1 'polypeptide(L)' 'MEEKTVYITKSRQKLHEKEKRLLEFIRRLGYGEITIRVQDGLPVMVEKATEKVKL' A
#
# COMPACT_ATOMS: atom_id res chain seq x y z
N MET A 1 3.43 -14.07 20.03
CA MET A 1 3.21 -12.65 20.39
C MET A 1 2.58 -12.01 19.17
N GLU A 2 1.27 -11.84 19.18
CA GLU A 2 0.49 -11.43 18.01
C GLU A 2 0.45 -9.90 17.99
N GLU A 3 1.38 -9.28 17.24
CA GLU A 3 1.38 -7.85 17.02
C GLU A 3 0.16 -7.47 16.18
N LYS A 4 -0.93 -7.13 16.86
CA LYS A 4 -2.09 -6.47 16.25
C LYS A 4 -1.63 -5.12 15.72
N THR A 5 -1.42 -5.02 14.41
CA THR A 5 -1.21 -3.74 13.72
C THR A 5 -2.47 -2.90 13.90
N VAL A 6 -2.42 -1.95 14.83
CA VAL A 6 -3.49 -0.98 15.07
C VAL A 6 -3.52 -0.02 13.88
N TYR A 7 -4.39 -0.27 12.90
CA TYR A 7 -4.64 0.69 11.83
C TYR A 7 -5.45 1.85 12.40
N ILE A 8 -4.76 2.93 12.74
CA ILE A 8 -5.38 4.19 13.15
C ILE A 8 -6.10 4.74 11.92
N THR A 9 -7.39 4.43 11.79
CA THR A 9 -8.28 5.12 10.86
C THR A 9 -8.50 6.53 11.39
N LYS A 10 -7.55 7.43 11.09
CA LYS A 10 -7.73 8.87 11.21
C LYS A 10 -8.69 9.26 10.09
N SER A 11 -9.98 9.15 10.40
CA SER A 11 -11.07 9.74 9.66
C SER A 11 -10.70 11.17 9.25
N ARG A 12 -10.63 11.40 7.93
CA ARG A 12 -10.48 12.72 7.27
C ARG A 12 -9.10 13.41 7.28
N GLN A 13 -7.98 12.68 7.18
CA GLN A 13 -6.75 13.32 6.67
C GLN A 13 -6.82 13.49 5.14
N LYS A 14 -6.50 14.69 4.66
CA LYS A 14 -6.46 15.06 3.24
C LYS A 14 -5.32 14.27 2.59
N LEU A 15 -5.62 13.08 2.07
CA LEU A 15 -4.64 12.19 1.43
C LEU A 15 -3.84 12.96 0.37
N HIS A 16 -2.52 12.86 0.47
CA HIS A 16 -1.60 13.44 -0.51
C HIS A 16 -1.82 12.74 -1.87
N GLU A 17 -1.54 13.44 -2.98
CA GLU A 17 -1.79 12.88 -4.32
C GLU A 17 -1.05 11.55 -4.57
N LYS A 18 0.14 11.42 -4.00
CA LYS A 18 0.95 10.18 -4.05
C LYS A 18 0.28 9.01 -3.34
N GLU A 19 -0.37 9.25 -2.20
CA GLU A 19 -1.12 8.23 -1.48
C GLU A 19 -2.38 7.82 -2.23
N LYS A 20 -3.10 8.78 -2.84
CA LYS A 20 -4.25 8.48 -3.70
C LYS A 20 -3.86 7.59 -4.89
N ARG A 21 -2.74 7.89 -5.54
CA ARG A 21 -2.20 7.06 -6.64
C ARG A 21 -1.84 5.65 -6.19
N LEU A 22 -1.26 5.50 -5.00
CA LEU A 22 -0.98 4.18 -4.42
C LEU A 22 -2.27 3.38 -4.17
N LEU A 23 -3.29 4.01 -3.58
CA LEU A 23 -4.58 3.37 -3.33
C LEU A 23 -5.29 2.97 -4.64
N GLU A 24 -5.26 3.83 -5.66
CA GLU A 24 -5.78 3.49 -6.99
C GLU A 24 -5.03 2.31 -7.60
N PHE A 25 -3.69 2.30 -7.49
CA PHE A 25 -2.87 1.20 -7.96
C PHE A 25 -3.23 -0.13 -7.29
N ILE A 26 -3.34 -0.15 -5.95
CA ILE A 26 -3.72 -1.35 -5.19
C ILE A 26 -5.11 -1.84 -5.62
N ARG A 27 -6.08 -0.92 -5.78
CA ARG A 27 -7.44 -1.25 -6.22
C ARG A 27 -7.47 -1.83 -7.63
N ARG A 28 -6.62 -1.34 -8.54
CA ARG A 28 -6.50 -1.85 -9.92
C ARG A 28 -5.77 -3.19 -9.99
N LEU A 29 -4.83 -3.45 -9.07
CA LEU A 29 -4.11 -4.71 -9.00
C LEU A 29 -5.05 -5.88 -8.68
N GLY A 30 -6.05 -5.65 -7.82
CA GLY A 30 -7.07 -6.62 -7.44
C GLY A 30 -6.57 -7.68 -6.45
N TYR A 31 -5.39 -8.26 -6.70
CA TYR A 31 -4.71 -9.21 -5.83
C TYR A 31 -3.21 -9.27 -6.17
N GLY A 32 -2.39 -9.73 -5.23
CA GLY A 32 -0.95 -9.88 -5.41
C GLY A 32 -0.13 -9.24 -4.30
N GLU A 33 1.19 -9.33 -4.41
CA GLU A 33 2.12 -8.69 -3.48
C GLU A 33 2.71 -7.43 -4.12
N ILE A 34 2.87 -6.38 -3.31
CA ILE A 34 3.47 -5.12 -3.74
C ILE A 34 4.54 -4.72 -2.76
N THR A 35 5.66 -4.23 -3.29
CA THR A 35 6.74 -3.63 -2.52
C THR A 35 6.62 -2.12 -2.66
N ILE A 36 6.39 -1.42 -1.55
CA ILE A 36 6.27 0.04 -1.52
C ILE A 36 7.51 0.59 -0.81
N ARG A 37 8.23 1.49 -1.48
CA ARG A 37 9.28 2.28 -0.83
C ARG A 37 8.71 3.62 -0.39
N VAL A 38 8.85 3.92 0.89
CA VAL A 38 8.42 5.18 1.51
C VAL A 38 9.66 5.97 1.90
N GLN A 39 9.70 7.25 1.54
CA GLN A 39 10.72 8.20 1.98
C GLN A 39 10.00 9.47 2.47
N ASP A 40 10.46 10.02 3.59
CA ASP A 40 9.87 11.22 4.20
C ASP A 40 8.35 11.15 4.42
N GLY A 41 7.83 9.95 4.70
CA GLY A 41 6.40 9.71 4.89
C GLY A 41 5.56 9.69 3.61
N LEU A 42 6.19 9.75 2.43
CA LEU A 42 5.52 9.68 1.13
C LEU A 42 5.96 8.42 0.34
N PRO A 43 5.03 7.73 -0.35
CA PRO A 43 5.39 6.64 -1.24
C PRO A 43 6.17 7.21 -2.45
N VAL A 44 7.42 6.77 -2.61
CA VAL A 44 8.30 7.19 -3.71
C VAL A 44 8.36 6.17 -4.84
N MET A 45 8.16 4.88 -4.53
CA MET A 45 8.22 3.80 -5.50
C MET A 45 7.25 2.70 -5.11
N VAL A 46 6.60 2.11 -6.12
CA VAL A 46 5.70 0.97 -5.97
C VAL A 46 6.10 -0.05 -7.01
N GLU A 47 6.59 -1.20 -6.56
CA GLU A 47 6.94 -2.33 -7.41
C GLU A 47 5.89 -3.43 -7.20
N LYS A 48 5.33 -3.95 -8.31
CA LYS A 48 4.47 -5.13 -8.26
C LYS A 48 5.33 -6.38 -8.25
N ALA A 49 5.12 -7.25 -7.28
CA ALA A 49 5.62 -8.61 -7.32
C ALA A 49 4.47 -9.51 -7.77
N THR A 50 4.48 -9.90 -9.05
CA THR A 50 3.42 -10.75 -9.63
C THR A 50 3.72 -12.23 -9.39
N GLU A 51 4.11 -12.64 -8.19
CA GLU A 51 4.55 -14.02 -7.99
C GLU A 51 4.10 -14.59 -6.64
N LYS A 52 2.92 -15.23 -6.63
CA LYS A 52 2.74 -16.55 -5.99
C LYS A 52 1.81 -17.41 -6.82
N VAL A 53 2.40 -18.23 -7.69
CA VAL A 53 1.73 -19.43 -8.21
C VAL A 53 1.75 -20.46 -7.09
N LYS A 54 0.59 -20.77 -6.51
CA LYS A 54 0.36 -22.01 -5.78
C LYS A 54 -0.41 -22.91 -6.74
N LEU A 55 0.24 -23.98 -7.21
CA LEU A 55 -0.40 -25.06 -7.98
C LEU A 55 -1.46 -25.76 -7.12
#